data_AF-A0A0F9ZB85-F1
#
_entry.id   AF-A0A0F9ZB85-F1
#
_cell.length_a   1.000
_cell.length_b   1.000
_cell.length_c   1.000
_cell.angle_alpha   90.00
_cell.angle_beta   90.00
_cell.angle_gamma   90.00
#
_symmetry.space_group_name_H-M   'P 1'
#
loop_
_entity.id
_entity.type
_entity.pdbx_description
1 polymer ?
#
loop_
_entity_poly.entity_id
_entity_poly.type
_entity_poly.pdbx_seq_one_letter_code
_entity_poly.pdbx_strand_id
1 'polypeptide(L)'
;MNASYAEILGRKIIDKEKNVKLGFVQNILVDKNTGKILGLTTEQNKSINALDIINWSPNIIVKSKKQISDKKNNGSFLNNMRVETVSNKYLGKVNDFSFDCNFLIINGILCFKTFLFIQYNQRIIPYSAIISIEEKKIIVKDDFEFVKNALKSRLKLKENISIEMA
;
A
#
# COMPACT_ATOMS: atom_id res chain seq x y z
N MET A 1 4.83 -12.88 1.69
CA MET A 1 3.35 -12.76 1.62
C MET A 1 3.06 -11.33 1.22
N ASN A 2 2.15 -11.11 0.28
CA ASN A 2 1.69 -9.76 -0.05
C ASN A 2 0.37 -9.48 0.66
N ALA A 3 0.17 -8.22 1.06
CA ALA A 3 -1.11 -7.73 1.58
C ALA A 3 -1.41 -6.35 0.99
N SER A 4 -2.68 -6.00 0.90
CA SER A 4 -3.10 -4.62 0.62
C SER A 4 -3.49 -3.85 1.87
N TYR A 5 -3.44 -2.53 1.81
CA TYR A 5 -3.89 -1.67 2.90
C TYR A 5 -5.36 -1.94 3.23
N ALA A 6 -6.23 -2.03 2.21
CA ALA A 6 -7.65 -2.37 2.40
C ALA A 6 -7.87 -3.73 3.07
N GLU A 7 -7.04 -4.73 2.76
CA GLU A 7 -7.13 -6.05 3.39
C GLU A 7 -6.76 -6.03 4.87
N ILE A 8 -5.80 -5.18 5.26
CA ILE A 8 -5.23 -5.12 6.60
C ILE A 8 -6.04 -4.23 7.54
N LEU A 9 -6.69 -3.20 7.02
CA LEU A 9 -7.56 -2.33 7.80
C LEU A 9 -8.65 -3.11 8.53
N GLY A 10 -8.90 -2.71 9.77
CA GLY A 10 -9.94 -3.33 10.61
C GLY A 10 -9.59 -4.74 11.12
N ARG A 11 -8.43 -5.31 10.79
CA ARG A 11 -8.01 -6.60 11.36
C ARG A 11 -7.79 -6.49 12.87
N LYS A 12 -8.12 -7.55 13.59
CA LYS A 12 -7.84 -7.66 15.03
C LYS A 12 -6.34 -7.81 15.25
N ILE A 13 -5.83 -7.13 16.27
CA ILE A 13 -4.46 -7.25 16.74
C ILE A 13 -4.45 -8.08 18.03
N ILE A 14 -3.65 -9.13 18.07
CA ILE A 14 -3.57 -10.09 19.18
C ILE A 14 -2.13 -10.14 19.69
N ASP A 15 -1.98 -9.98 21.00
CA ASP A 15 -0.73 -10.23 21.71
C ASP A 15 -0.48 -11.74 21.79
N LYS A 16 0.64 -12.24 21.24
CA LYS A 16 0.90 -13.68 21.15
C LYS A 16 1.04 -14.36 22.51
N GLU A 17 1.74 -13.76 23.47
CA GLU A 17 2.04 -14.43 24.74
C GLU A 17 0.85 -14.38 25.69
N LYS A 18 0.15 -13.24 25.70
CA LYS A 18 -1.02 -13.05 26.58
C LYS A 18 -2.32 -13.55 25.96
N ASN A 19 -2.32 -13.80 24.65
CA ASN A 19 -3.50 -14.14 23.87
C ASN A 19 -4.68 -13.15 24.06
N VAL A 20 -4.36 -11.86 24.19
CA VAL A 20 -5.35 -10.79 24.40
C VAL A 20 -5.46 -9.87 23.19
N LYS A 21 -6.68 -9.38 22.93
CA LYS A 21 -6.94 -8.38 21.90
C LYS A 21 -6.34 -7.04 22.31
N LEU A 22 -5.49 -6.47 21.45
CA LEU A 22 -4.89 -5.14 21.65
C LEU A 22 -5.67 -4.01 20.97
N GLY A 23 -6.55 -4.34 20.02
CA GLY A 23 -7.40 -3.40 19.28
C GLY A 23 -7.61 -3.84 17.83
N PHE A 24 -7.99 -2.89 16.99
CA PHE A 24 -8.10 -3.05 15.54
C PHE A 24 -7.10 -2.16 14.80
N VAL A 25 -6.66 -2.60 13.62
CA VAL A 25 -5.81 -1.78 12.74
C VAL A 25 -6.62 -0.60 12.20
N GLN A 26 -6.13 0.61 12.42
CA GLN A 26 -6.71 1.86 11.92
C GLN A 26 -5.96 2.40 10.70
N ASN A 27 -4.63 2.36 10.70
CA ASN A 27 -3.79 2.78 9.58
C ASN A 27 -2.47 2.02 9.55
N ILE A 28 -1.72 2.18 8.46
CA ILE A 28 -0.37 1.68 8.27
C ILE A 28 0.58 2.88 8.14
N LEU A 29 1.67 2.88 8.90
CA LEU A 29 2.71 3.90 8.85
C LEU A 29 3.77 3.54 7.83
N VAL A 30 4.07 4.47 6.94
CA VAL A 30 5.07 4.32 5.88
C VAL A 30 6.19 5.33 6.05
N ASP A 31 7.43 4.90 5.94
CA ASP A 31 8.59 5.78 5.83
C ASP A 31 8.60 6.47 4.46
N LYS A 32 8.55 7.81 4.47
CA LYS A 32 8.46 8.63 3.24
C LYS A 32 9.66 8.49 2.31
N ASN A 33 10.84 8.20 2.87
CA ASN A 33 12.10 8.18 2.11
C ASN A 33 12.34 6.82 1.48
N THR A 34 11.89 5.76 2.14
CA THR A 34 12.24 4.38 1.78
C THR A 34 11.05 3.53 1.36
N GLY A 35 9.82 4.02 1.50
CA GLY A 35 8.60 3.25 1.24
C GLY A 35 8.43 2.04 2.17
N LYS A 36 9.20 1.98 3.27
CA LYS A 36 9.13 0.89 4.23
C LYS A 36 7.92 1.03 5.13
N ILE A 37 7.29 -0.10 5.46
CA ILE A 37 6.26 -0.18 6.46
C ILE A 37 6.93 -0.10 7.84
N LEU A 38 6.69 1.00 8.55
CA LEU A 38 7.21 1.23 9.89
C LEU A 38 6.37 0.53 10.95
N GLY A 39 5.07 0.39 10.69
CA GLY A 39 4.15 -0.15 11.68
C GLY A 39 2.69 0.05 11.35
N LEU A 40 1.87 -0.27 12.35
CA LEU A 40 0.41 -0.11 12.33
C LEU A 40 0.00 0.88 13.41
N THR A 41 -1.07 1.63 13.19
CA THR A 41 -1.75 2.35 14.26
C THR A 41 -3.05 1.65 14.63
N THR A 42 -3.41 1.71 15.90
CA THR A 42 -4.69 1.20 16.39
C THR A 42 -5.70 2.33 16.56
N GLU A 43 -6.97 1.98 16.69
CA GLU A 43 -8.07 2.92 17.00
C GLU A 43 -7.84 3.76 18.27
N GLN A 44 -6.98 3.29 19.18
CA GLN A 44 -6.60 3.99 20.41
C GLN A 44 -5.40 4.93 20.20
N ASN A 45 -5.05 5.27 18.95
CA ASN A 45 -3.88 6.07 18.55
C ASN A 45 -2.53 5.50 19.02
N LYS A 46 -2.49 4.19 19.26
CA LYS A 46 -1.28 3.47 19.66
C LYS A 46 -0.55 2.95 18.43
N SER A 47 0.77 2.98 18.41
CA SER A 47 1.57 2.43 17.32
C SER A 47 2.14 1.06 17.68
N ILE A 48 2.25 0.19 16.68
CA ILE A 48 2.90 -1.13 16.75
C ILE A 48 3.98 -1.16 15.68
N ASN A 49 5.21 -1.50 16.06
CA ASN A 49 6.32 -1.62 15.11
C ASN A 49 6.08 -2.81 14.17
N ALA A 50 6.32 -2.63 12.87
CA ALA A 50 6.16 -3.70 11.88
C ALA A 50 7.07 -4.91 12.16
N LEU A 51 8.25 -4.71 12.75
CA LEU A 51 9.19 -5.77 13.13
C LEU A 51 8.70 -6.68 14.26
N ASP A 52 7.69 -6.23 15.01
CA ASP A 52 7.06 -7.01 16.06
C ASP A 52 5.92 -7.90 15.55
N ILE A 53 5.48 -7.69 14.31
CA ILE A 53 4.40 -8.44 13.70
C ILE A 53 4.94 -9.80 13.24
N ILE A 54 4.41 -10.86 13.85
CA ILE A 54 4.76 -12.25 13.57
C ILE A 54 3.89 -12.80 12.44
N ASN A 55 2.62 -12.40 12.42
CA ASN A 55 1.67 -12.86 11.42
C ASN A 55 0.74 -11.71 11.02
N TRP A 56 0.48 -11.60 9.73
CA TRP A 56 -0.36 -10.57 9.14
C TRP A 56 -1.79 -11.05 8.84
N SER A 57 -2.04 -12.37 8.84
CA SER A 57 -3.33 -12.93 8.42
C SER A 57 -3.68 -14.24 9.15
N PRO A 58 -4.96 -14.49 9.51
CA PRO A 58 -6.13 -13.61 9.33
C PRO A 58 -6.22 -12.46 10.35
N ASN A 59 -5.54 -12.61 11.50
CA ASN A 59 -5.37 -11.56 12.51
C ASN A 59 -3.92 -11.09 12.54
N ILE A 60 -3.68 -9.86 12.96
CA ILE A 60 -2.34 -9.36 13.22
C ILE A 60 -1.86 -9.94 14.55
N ILE A 61 -0.83 -10.77 14.53
CA ILE A 61 -0.23 -11.35 15.74
C ILE A 61 1.09 -10.63 16.01
N VAL A 62 1.25 -10.12 17.22
CA VAL A 62 2.46 -9.39 17.65
C VAL A 62 3.16 -10.07 18.80
N LYS A 63 4.48 -9.87 18.92
CA LYS A 63 5.26 -10.25 20.12
C LYS A 63 4.72 -9.52 21.36
N SER A 64 4.74 -10.13 22.55
CA SER A 64 4.13 -9.53 23.75
C SER A 64 4.88 -8.30 24.27
N LYS A 65 4.13 -7.43 24.93
CA LYS A 65 4.38 -5.99 25.04
C LYS A 65 5.53 -5.54 25.95
N LYS A 66 6.36 -4.66 25.35
CA LYS A 66 6.61 -3.27 25.81
C LYS A 66 6.38 -2.18 24.73
N GLN A 67 5.97 -2.53 23.50
CA GLN A 67 6.11 -1.66 22.32
C GLN A 67 4.84 -0.92 21.84
N ILE A 68 3.88 -0.66 22.73
CA ILE A 68 2.91 0.41 22.43
C ILE A 68 3.52 1.70 22.95
N SER A 69 4.17 2.43 22.06
CA SER A 69 4.62 3.79 22.32
C SER A 69 3.52 4.78 21.94
N ASP A 70 3.47 5.89 22.66
CA ASP A 70 2.83 7.09 22.16
C ASP A 70 3.51 7.50 20.84
N LYS A 71 2.71 8.02 19.92
CA LYS A 71 3.01 8.20 18.51
C LYS A 71 4.29 9.03 18.27
N LYS A 72 5.46 8.40 18.17
CA LYS A 72 6.68 9.06 17.64
C LYS A 72 6.57 9.09 16.11
N ASN A 73 5.89 10.13 15.62
CA ASN A 73 5.54 10.36 14.22
C ASN A 73 6.75 10.65 13.33
N ASN A 74 7.37 9.63 12.75
CA ASN A 74 8.22 9.80 11.56
C ASN A 74 7.60 9.19 10.28
N GLY A 75 6.49 8.46 10.42
CA GLY A 75 5.78 7.82 9.30
C GLY A 75 4.68 8.69 8.69
N SER A 76 4.18 8.29 7.53
CA SER A 76 3.03 8.89 6.85
C SER A 76 2.00 7.87 6.44
N PHE A 77 0.77 8.35 6.35
CA PHE A 77 -0.35 7.60 5.80
C PHE A 77 -0.43 7.92 4.32
N LEU A 78 -0.43 6.88 3.49
CA LEU A 78 -0.52 7.08 2.04
C LEU A 78 -1.95 7.31 1.55
N ASN A 79 -2.95 6.96 2.34
CA ASN A 79 -4.34 7.07 1.90
C ASN A 79 -4.69 8.52 1.55
N ASN A 80 -5.51 8.70 0.51
CA ASN A 80 -5.97 10.01 0.03
C ASN A 80 -4.89 11.00 -0.42
N MET A 81 -3.60 10.63 -0.41
CA MET A 81 -2.53 11.47 -0.94
C MET A 81 -2.73 11.69 -2.45
N ARG A 82 -2.41 12.90 -2.92
CA ARG A 82 -2.43 13.20 -4.37
C ARG A 82 -1.29 12.46 -5.05
N VAL A 83 -1.49 11.98 -6.26
CA VAL A 83 -0.44 11.37 -7.08
C VAL A 83 -0.25 12.21 -8.33
N GLU A 84 0.97 12.69 -8.52
CA GLU A 84 1.35 13.59 -9.60
C GLU A 84 2.64 13.09 -10.26
N THR A 85 2.77 13.25 -11.57
CA THR A 85 4.04 12.95 -12.24
C THR A 85 5.05 14.08 -12.02
N VAL A 86 6.32 13.86 -12.35
CA VAL A 86 7.35 14.91 -12.32
C VAL A 86 7.02 16.09 -13.25
N SER A 87 6.29 15.86 -14.35
CA SER A 87 5.74 16.93 -15.19
C SER A 87 4.49 17.62 -14.61
N ASN A 88 4.17 17.38 -13.33
CA ASN A 88 3.01 17.91 -12.60
C ASN A 88 1.64 17.43 -13.13
N LYS A 89 1.60 16.31 -13.86
CA LYS A 89 0.33 15.74 -14.31
C LYS A 89 -0.38 15.03 -13.16
N TYR A 90 -1.56 15.50 -12.78
CA TYR A 90 -2.39 14.84 -11.77
C TYR A 90 -2.94 13.48 -12.26
N LEU A 91 -2.63 12.43 -11.51
CA LEU A 91 -3.03 11.05 -11.79
C LEU A 91 -4.23 10.58 -10.97
N GLY A 92 -4.44 11.15 -9.79
CA GLY A 92 -5.51 10.74 -8.89
C GLY A 92 -5.14 10.88 -7.42
N LYS A 93 -5.93 10.28 -6.54
CA LYS A 93 -5.58 10.06 -5.13
C LYS A 93 -5.33 8.59 -4.86
N VAL A 94 -4.43 8.30 -3.93
CA VAL A 94 -4.20 6.94 -3.43
C VAL A 94 -5.47 6.43 -2.76
N ASN A 95 -5.93 5.26 -3.21
CA ASN A 95 -7.05 4.54 -2.63
C ASN A 95 -6.60 3.32 -1.83
N ASP A 96 -5.63 2.58 -2.37
CA ASP A 96 -5.07 1.39 -1.75
C ASP A 96 -3.58 1.31 -2.08
N PHE A 97 -2.84 0.46 -1.38
CA PHE A 97 -1.47 0.12 -1.73
C PHE A 97 -1.16 -1.29 -1.27
N SER A 98 -0.26 -1.96 -1.98
CA SER A 98 0.21 -3.29 -1.62
C SER A 98 1.63 -3.24 -1.09
N PHE A 99 1.96 -4.16 -0.18
CA PHE A 99 3.29 -4.28 0.40
C PHE A 99 3.64 -5.74 0.65
N ASP A 100 4.93 -6.03 0.66
CA ASP A 100 5.44 -7.34 1.05
C ASP A 100 5.57 -7.39 2.58
N CYS A 101 4.87 -8.32 3.22
CA CYS A 101 4.84 -8.49 4.67
C CYS A 101 6.16 -9.03 5.26
N ASN A 102 7.03 -9.62 4.45
CA ASN A 102 8.34 -10.13 4.85
C ASN A 102 9.40 -9.05 4.74
N PHE A 103 9.41 -8.30 3.63
CA PHE A 103 10.38 -7.23 3.38
C PHE A 103 9.96 -5.86 3.91
N LEU A 104 8.70 -5.74 4.34
CA LEU A 104 8.10 -4.52 4.86
C LEU A 104 8.29 -3.34 3.90
N ILE A 105 8.09 -3.56 2.61
CA ILE A 105 8.22 -2.53 1.57
C ILE A 105 7.00 -2.50 0.69
N ILE A 106 6.61 -1.30 0.27
CA ILE A 106 5.52 -1.11 -0.69
C ILE A 106 5.92 -1.71 -2.05
N ASN A 107 5.00 -2.43 -2.65
CA ASN A 107 5.12 -2.97 -3.99
C ASN A 107 4.54 -1.99 -5.02
N GLY A 108 3.44 -1.33 -4.68
CA GLY A 108 2.82 -0.31 -5.52
C GLY A 108 1.60 0.33 -4.87
N ILE A 109 1.15 1.43 -5.47
CA ILE A 109 -0.03 2.19 -5.04
C ILE A 109 -1.13 2.09 -6.11
N LEU A 110 -2.37 2.01 -5.66
CA LEU A 110 -3.56 2.10 -6.48
C LEU A 110 -4.15 3.50 -6.34
N CYS A 111 -4.29 4.23 -7.44
CA CYS A 111 -4.90 5.55 -7.44
C CYS A 111 -5.99 5.70 -8.51
N PHE A 112 -6.95 6.59 -8.27
CA PHE A 112 -7.97 6.97 -9.26
C PHE A 112 -8.33 8.45 -9.16
N LYS A 113 -9.00 8.97 -10.20
CA LYS A 113 -9.67 10.27 -10.18
C LYS A 113 -11.12 10.10 -9.74
N THR A 114 -11.68 11.14 -9.14
CA THR A 114 -13.09 11.16 -8.72
C THR A 114 -13.75 12.40 -9.31
N PHE A 115 -14.94 12.24 -9.89
CA PHE A 115 -15.80 13.33 -10.34
C PHE A 115 -17.25 12.95 -10.04
N LEU A 116 -18.00 13.81 -9.36
CA LEU A 116 -19.39 13.55 -8.92
C LEU A 116 -19.57 12.14 -8.32
N PHE A 117 -18.70 11.75 -7.39
CA PHE A 117 -18.67 10.44 -6.72
C PHE A 117 -18.30 9.23 -7.61
N ILE A 118 -18.14 9.40 -8.92
CA ILE A 118 -17.72 8.35 -9.84
C ILE A 118 -16.19 8.28 -9.86
N GLN A 119 -15.65 7.09 -9.61
CA GLN A 119 -14.23 6.80 -9.72
C GLN A 119 -13.87 6.42 -11.16
N TYR A 120 -12.81 7.02 -11.71
CA TYR A 120 -12.36 6.76 -13.08
C TYR A 120 -10.84 6.87 -13.22
N ASN A 121 -10.31 6.37 -14.35
CA ASN A 121 -8.88 6.40 -14.67
C ASN A 121 -8.01 5.75 -13.58
N GLN A 122 -8.44 4.57 -13.12
CA GLN A 122 -7.74 3.75 -12.14
C GLN A 122 -6.35 3.34 -12.67
N ARG A 123 -5.33 3.48 -11.82
CA ARG A 123 -3.93 3.21 -12.14
C ARG A 123 -3.26 2.48 -10.98
N ILE A 124 -2.49 1.45 -11.32
CA ILE A 124 -1.53 0.82 -10.41
C ILE A 124 -0.17 1.39 -10.76
N ILE A 125 0.52 1.92 -9.77
CA ILE A 125 1.84 2.54 -9.91
C ILE A 125 2.81 1.70 -9.10
N PRO A 126 3.80 1.06 -9.75
CA PRO A 126 4.79 0.27 -9.03
C PRO A 126 5.68 1.18 -8.18
N TYR A 127 6.20 0.66 -7.07
CA TYR A 127 7.10 1.40 -6.19
C TYR A 127 8.34 1.92 -6.92
N SER A 128 8.83 1.20 -7.94
CA SER A 128 9.95 1.62 -8.81
C SER A 128 9.69 2.88 -9.65
N ALA A 129 8.43 3.29 -9.79
CA ALA A 129 8.04 4.53 -10.45
C ALA A 129 7.85 5.69 -9.46
N ILE A 130 7.84 5.44 -8.15
CA ILE A 130 7.73 6.47 -7.12
C ILE A 130 9.11 7.11 -6.92
N ILE A 131 9.14 8.44 -6.97
CA ILE A 131 10.35 9.26 -6.81
C ILE A 131 10.41 9.84 -5.40
N SER A 132 9.28 10.36 -4.90
CA SER A 132 9.19 10.91 -3.55
C SER A 132 7.79 10.76 -2.97
N ILE A 133 7.73 10.60 -1.65
CA ILE A 133 6.50 10.65 -0.85
C ILE A 133 6.59 11.91 0.02
N GLU A 134 5.88 12.96 -0.35
CA GLU A 134 5.86 14.23 0.39
C GLU A 134 4.73 14.22 1.44
N GLU A 135 4.47 15.35 2.10
CA GLU A 135 3.41 15.41 3.11
C GLU A 135 1.99 15.28 2.53
N LYS A 136 1.76 15.77 1.31
CA LYS A 136 0.41 15.83 0.70
C LYS A 136 0.32 15.14 -0.67
N LYS A 137 1.46 14.76 -1.26
CA LYS A 137 1.51 14.19 -2.60
C LYS A 137 2.62 13.15 -2.76
N ILE A 138 2.45 12.25 -3.71
CA ILE A 138 3.43 11.28 -4.17
C ILE A 138 3.82 11.67 -5.58
N ILE A 139 5.12 11.85 -5.83
CA ILE A 139 5.67 12.18 -7.14
C ILE A 139 6.16 10.91 -7.83
N VAL A 140 5.78 10.74 -9.09
CA VAL A 140 6.08 9.55 -9.89
C VAL A 140 6.70 9.91 -11.24
N LYS A 141 7.38 8.94 -11.87
CA LYS A 141 7.93 9.10 -13.24
C LYS A 141 6.83 9.37 -14.27
N ASP A 142 7.17 9.96 -15.41
CA ASP A 142 6.20 10.22 -16.50
C ASP A 142 5.95 8.99 -17.39
N ASP A 143 6.94 8.11 -17.50
CA ASP A 143 7.08 7.09 -18.55
C ASP A 143 6.89 5.63 -18.08
N PHE A 144 6.37 5.41 -16.87
CA PHE A 144 6.14 4.05 -16.39
C PHE A 144 4.98 3.37 -17.14
N GLU A 145 5.15 2.08 -17.47
CA GLU A 145 4.18 1.34 -18.26
C GLU A 145 2.81 1.26 -17.59
N PHE A 146 1.78 1.73 -18.30
CA PHE A 146 0.40 1.59 -17.88
C PHE A 146 -0.09 0.15 -18.08
N VAL A 147 -0.53 -0.50 -17.00
CA VAL A 147 -1.05 -1.88 -17.00
C VAL A 147 -2.22 -2.10 -17.99
N LYS A 148 -2.87 -1.03 -18.49
CA LYS A 148 -3.86 -1.14 -19.57
C LYS A 148 -3.28 -1.74 -20.87
N ASN A 149 -1.96 -1.64 -21.08
CA ASN A 149 -1.28 -2.25 -22.22
C ASN A 149 -0.93 -3.73 -22.01
N ALA A 150 -0.85 -4.23 -20.77
CA ALA A 150 -0.52 -5.63 -20.50
C ALA A 150 -1.63 -6.60 -20.97
N LEU A 151 -2.89 -6.16 -20.93
CA LEU A 151 -4.01 -6.91 -21.50
C LEU A 151 -4.00 -6.90 -23.04
N LYS A 152 -3.67 -5.76 -23.66
CA LYS A 152 -3.56 -5.67 -25.13
C LYS A 152 -2.37 -6.48 -25.66
N SER A 153 -1.23 -6.48 -24.98
CA SER A 153 -0.08 -7.31 -25.38
C SER A 153 -0.35 -8.80 -25.18
N ARG A 154 -1.04 -9.21 -24.11
CA ARG A 154 -1.49 -10.60 -23.94
C ARG A 154 -2.52 -11.04 -24.98
N LEU A 155 -3.43 -10.16 -25.39
CA LEU A 155 -4.40 -10.45 -26.46
C LEU A 155 -3.70 -10.59 -27.82
N LYS A 156 -2.78 -9.69 -28.15
CA LYS A 156 -1.95 -9.79 -29.36
C LYS A 156 -1.08 -11.05 -29.41
N LEU A 157 -0.53 -11.48 -28.28
CA LEU A 157 0.23 -12.73 -28.17
C LEU A 157 -0.64 -13.95 -28.46
N LYS A 158 -1.89 -13.97 -27.99
CA LYS A 158 -2.83 -15.07 -28.29
C LYS A 158 -3.27 -15.10 -29.77
N GLU A 159 -3.46 -13.94 -30.38
CA GLU A 159 -3.79 -13.85 -31.81
C GLU A 159 -2.66 -14.38 -32.69
N ASN A 160 -1.40 -14.05 -32.38
CA ASN A 160 -0.25 -14.54 -33.16
C ASN A 160 -0.04 -16.06 -33.03
N ILE A 161 -0.20 -16.62 -31.83
CA ILE A 161 -0.08 -18.08 -31.61
C ILE A 161 -1.18 -18.86 -32.36
N SER A 162 -2.37 -18.26 -32.53
CA SER A 162 -3.48 -18.90 -33.26
C SER A 162 -3.26 -18.93 -34.77
N ILE A 163 -2.41 -18.04 -35.32
CA ILE A 163 -2.10 -17.97 -36.76
C ILE A 163 -0.97 -18.94 -37.13
N GLU A 164 -0.02 -19.20 -36.23
CA GLU A 164 1.07 -20.15 -36.47
C GLU A 164 0.66 -21.63 -36.30
N MET A 165 -0.52 -21.89 -35.72
CA MET A 165 -1.05 -23.25 -35.50
C MET A 165 -2.17 -23.66 -36.47
N ALA A 166 -2.48 -22.82 -37.47
CA ALA A 166 -3.47 -23.08 -38.52
C ALA A 166 -2.78 -23.28 -39.87
#